data_AF-A0A957IDZ8-F1
#
_entry.id   AF-A0A957IDZ8-F1
#
_cell.length_a   1.000
_cell.length_b   1.000
_cell.length_c   1.000
_cell.angle_alpha   90.00
_cell.angle_beta   90.00
_cell.angle_gamma   90.00
#
_symmetry.space_group_name_H-M   'P 1'
#
loop_
_entity.id
_entity.type
_entity.pdbx_description
1 polymer ?
#
loop_
_entity_poly.entity_id
_entity_poly.type
_entity_poly.pdbx_seq_one_letter_code
_entity_poly.pdbx_strand_id
1 'polypeptide(L)'
;MNTSKNILLLSPYHGGSHQAWAEGYQQYSQHRVELLTMPDRFWKWRMHGGAVTLARRFLTSKKQYDLILATDMLDLTTFLALTRPYTATTPTVLYMHENQLTYPLPIDGSTGPMRRQLGERDRHYAFINYASLLAADAVCFNSNFHLDSYFDELPRYLKHLPEFKELKSVAGLRAKSGVLPVGVDFKRLNKTDDQ
;
A
#
# COMPACT_ATOMS: atom_id res chain seq x y z
N MET A 1 -24.36 -1.76 18.36
CA MET A 1 -24.26 -0.65 17.39
C MET A 1 -22.79 -0.46 17.06
N ASN A 2 -22.37 -0.66 15.81
CA ASN A 2 -20.95 -0.48 15.47
C ASN A 2 -20.67 1.04 15.44
N THR A 3 -19.91 1.55 16.39
CA THR A 3 -19.54 2.97 16.47
C THR A 3 -18.71 3.36 15.26
N SER A 4 -19.10 4.43 14.55
CA SER A 4 -18.33 4.95 13.41
C SER A 4 -16.90 5.31 13.85
N LYS A 5 -15.91 4.94 13.04
CA LYS A 5 -14.47 5.13 13.31
C LYS A 5 -13.91 6.25 12.45
N ASN A 6 -12.86 6.92 12.93
CA ASN A 6 -12.08 7.88 12.16
C ASN A 6 -10.84 7.17 11.60
N ILE A 7 -10.76 7.06 10.27
CA ILE A 7 -9.70 6.35 9.55
C ILE A 7 -8.85 7.36 8.78
N LEU A 8 -7.53 7.31 8.95
CA LEU A 8 -6.59 8.02 8.08
C LEU A 8 -6.16 7.10 6.95
N LEU A 9 -6.40 7.47 5.70
CA LEU A 9 -5.92 6.76 4.53
C LEU A 9 -4.71 7.49 3.92
N LEU A 10 -3.55 6.84 3.94
CA LEU A 10 -2.29 7.35 3.41
C LEU A 10 -2.07 6.83 1.99
N SER A 11 -2.00 7.73 1.00
CA SER A 11 -1.77 7.39 -0.41
C SER A 11 -0.72 8.30 -1.03
N PRO A 12 0.59 7.99 -0.91
CA PRO A 12 1.65 8.83 -1.46
C PRO A 12 1.72 8.77 -3.00
N TYR A 13 1.05 7.82 -3.63
CA TYR A 13 0.88 7.75 -5.08
C TYR A 13 -0.62 7.72 -5.37
N HIS A 14 -1.21 8.89 -5.62
CA HIS A 14 -2.67 9.06 -5.68
C HIS A 14 -3.09 9.53 -7.07
N GLY A 15 -3.39 8.56 -7.94
CA GLY A 15 -3.89 8.75 -9.29
C GLY A 15 -4.39 7.41 -9.84
N GLY A 16 -5.02 7.44 -11.01
CA GLY A 16 -5.56 6.23 -11.66
C GLY A 16 -6.40 5.37 -10.71
N SER A 17 -6.08 4.07 -10.66
CA SER A 17 -6.79 3.10 -9.81
C SER A 17 -6.61 3.35 -8.30
N HIS A 18 -5.45 3.84 -7.85
CA HIS A 18 -5.20 4.16 -6.45
C HIS A 18 -6.13 5.28 -5.95
N GLN A 19 -6.30 6.32 -6.77
CA GLN A 19 -7.23 7.41 -6.46
C GLN A 19 -8.67 6.90 -6.46
N ALA A 20 -9.08 6.20 -7.51
CA ALA A 20 -10.45 5.67 -7.64
C ALA A 20 -10.84 4.79 -6.44
N TRP A 21 -9.93 3.91 -6.02
CA TRP A 21 -10.12 3.08 -4.83
C TRP A 21 -10.24 3.90 -3.55
N ALA A 22 -9.30 4.81 -3.28
CA ALA A 22 -9.25 5.56 -2.03
C ALA A 22 -10.44 6.53 -1.88
N GLU A 23 -10.81 7.23 -2.96
CA GLU A 23 -11.98 8.11 -2.98
C GLU A 23 -13.28 7.31 -2.90
N GLY A 24 -13.36 6.17 -3.58
CA GLY A 24 -14.50 5.25 -3.47
C GLY A 24 -14.66 4.72 -2.04
N TYR A 25 -13.57 4.28 -1.41
CA TYR A 25 -13.58 3.85 -0.01
C TYR A 25 -14.00 4.99 0.91
N GLN A 26 -13.52 6.21 0.69
CA GLN A 26 -13.96 7.38 1.47
C GLN A 26 -15.45 7.67 1.30
N GLN A 27 -15.97 7.63 0.07
CA GLN A 27 -17.34 8.00 -0.24
C GLN A 27 -18.36 6.98 0.28
N TYR A 28 -18.05 5.69 0.19
CA TYR A 28 -19.01 4.61 0.46
C TYR A 28 -18.79 3.90 1.80
N SER A 29 -17.81 4.32 2.60
CA SER A 29 -17.58 3.77 3.94
C SER A 29 -18.64 4.23 4.94
N GLN A 30 -18.96 3.35 5.89
CA GLN A 30 -19.75 3.68 7.09
C GLN A 30 -18.90 4.41 8.15
N HIS A 31 -17.59 4.47 7.93
CA HIS A 31 -16.62 5.15 8.77
C HIS A 31 -16.23 6.50 8.16
N ARG A 32 -15.73 7.42 8.99
CA ARG A 32 -15.18 8.68 8.50
C ARG A 32 -13.76 8.44 8.01
N VAL A 33 -13.54 8.57 6.71
CA VAL A 33 -12.22 8.40 6.10
C VAL A 33 -11.65 9.76 5.71
N GLU A 34 -10.45 10.08 6.19
CA GLU A 34 -9.67 11.23 5.77
C GLU A 34 -8.52 10.78 4.87
N LEU A 35 -8.43 11.34 3.66
CA LEU A 35 -7.36 11.04 2.73
C LEU A 35 -6.19 11.99 2.93
N LEU A 36 -4.99 11.45 3.12
CA LEU A 36 -3.75 12.22 3.12
C LEU A 36 -2.85 11.72 1.98
N THR A 37 -2.79 12.52 0.92
CA THR A 37 -2.34 12.04 -0.40
C THR A 37 -1.20 12.87 -1.00
N MET A 38 -0.55 12.28 -2.01
CA MET A 38 0.40 12.98 -2.87
C MET A 38 0.20 12.57 -4.35
N PRO A 39 0.54 13.44 -5.32
CA PRO A 39 0.32 13.14 -6.72
C PRO A 39 1.09 11.90 -7.22
N ASP A 40 0.50 11.20 -8.19
CA ASP A 40 0.92 9.96 -8.88
C ASP A 40 2.12 10.13 -9.83
N ARG A 41 3.19 10.77 -9.36
CA ARG A 41 4.42 10.94 -10.13
C ARG A 41 5.62 10.50 -9.33
N PHE A 42 6.64 10.05 -10.04
CA PHE A 42 7.91 9.61 -9.46
C PHE A 42 7.69 8.51 -8.42
N TRP A 43 7.06 7.40 -8.82
CA TRP A 43 6.63 6.32 -7.91
C TRP A 43 7.74 5.84 -6.96
N LYS A 44 8.98 5.71 -7.46
CA LYS A 44 10.17 5.39 -6.65
C LYS A 44 10.39 6.39 -5.51
N TRP A 45 10.26 7.68 -5.82
CA TRP A 45 10.32 8.73 -4.81
C TRP A 45 9.11 8.73 -3.88
N ARG A 46 7.93 8.28 -4.33
CA ARG A 46 6.75 8.12 -3.45
C ARG A 46 6.94 7.02 -2.43
N MET A 47 7.53 5.89 -2.82
CA MET A 47 7.85 4.81 -1.89
C MET A 47 8.90 5.18 -0.85
N HIS A 48 9.77 6.17 -1.13
CA HIS A 48 10.74 6.68 -0.17
C HIS A 48 10.31 7.98 0.51
N GLY A 49 10.39 9.09 -0.21
CA GLY A 49 10.13 10.43 0.32
C GLY A 49 8.66 10.71 0.64
N GLY A 50 7.74 9.84 0.19
CA GLY A 50 6.33 9.92 0.53
C GLY A 50 6.08 9.82 2.03
N ALA A 51 6.72 8.84 2.69
CA ALA A 51 6.59 8.64 4.14
C ALA A 51 7.01 9.88 4.93
N VAL A 52 8.14 10.50 4.58
CA VAL A 52 8.63 11.73 5.23
C VAL A 52 7.64 12.89 5.06
N THR A 53 7.15 13.09 3.83
CA THR A 53 6.25 14.20 3.52
C THR A 53 4.89 14.03 4.21
N LEU A 54 4.34 12.82 4.18
CA LEU A 54 3.05 12.52 4.81
C LEU A 54 3.16 12.53 6.34
N ALA A 55 4.25 12.04 6.93
CA ALA A 55 4.50 12.13 8.37
C ALA A 55 4.48 13.58 8.85
N ARG A 56 5.19 14.49 8.16
CA ARG A 56 5.16 15.93 8.48
C ARG A 56 3.73 16.48 8.44
N ARG A 57 2.97 16.20 7.37
CA ARG A 57 1.58 16.70 7.22
C ARG A 57 0.64 16.13 8.28
N PHE A 58 0.81 14.85 8.62
CA PHE A 58 0.08 14.18 9.70
C PHE A 58 0.32 14.90 11.04
N LEU A 59 1.58 15.14 11.40
CA LEU A 59 1.94 15.86 12.63
C LEU A 59 1.38 17.29 12.66
N THR A 60 1.37 17.99 11.52
CA THR A 60 0.76 19.33 11.41
C THR A 60 -0.75 19.31 11.63
N SER A 61 -1.44 18.23 11.26
CA SER A 61 -2.90 18.12 11.40
C SER A 61 -3.36 18.13 12.86
N LYS A 62 -2.51 17.65 13.79
CA LYS A 62 -2.83 17.46 15.22
C LYS A 62 -4.11 16.63 15.46
N LYS A 63 -4.52 15.82 14.48
CA LYS A 63 -5.67 14.92 14.58
C LYS A 63 -5.26 13.56 15.12
N GLN A 64 -6.23 12.88 15.73
CA GLN A 64 -6.11 11.48 16.15
C GLN A 64 -7.05 10.62 15.29
N TYR A 65 -6.66 9.35 15.12
CA TYR A 65 -7.41 8.39 14.31
C TYR A 65 -7.50 7.08 15.05
N ASP A 66 -8.62 6.37 14.84
CA ASP A 66 -8.85 5.03 15.37
C ASP A 66 -8.10 3.97 14.56
N LEU A 67 -7.74 4.28 13.31
CA LEU A 67 -7.08 3.37 12.38
C LEU A 67 -6.26 4.17 11.35
N ILE A 68 -5.08 3.66 10.99
CA ILE A 68 -4.31 4.12 9.83
C ILE A 68 -4.34 3.05 8.75
N LEU A 69 -4.82 3.40 7.57
CA LEU A 69 -4.83 2.58 6.36
C LEU A 69 -3.80 3.13 5.38
N ALA A 70 -2.70 2.43 5.13
CA ALA A 70 -1.67 2.86 4.19
C ALA A 70 -1.70 2.02 2.92
N THR A 71 -1.48 2.63 1.75
CA THR A 71 -1.23 1.86 0.53
C THR A 71 0.20 1.33 0.50
N ASP A 72 0.44 0.25 -0.24
CA ASP A 72 1.75 -0.39 -0.46
C ASP A 72 2.82 0.55 -1.05
N MET A 73 2.39 1.67 -1.61
CA MET A 73 3.26 2.73 -2.11
C MET A 73 3.86 3.61 -1.02
N LEU A 74 3.48 3.41 0.25
CA LEU A 74 4.08 4.06 1.41
C LEU A 74 5.09 3.13 2.09
N ASP A 75 6.28 3.64 2.39
CA ASP A 75 7.11 3.05 3.44
C ASP A 75 6.45 3.30 4.81
N LEU A 76 5.63 2.33 5.23
CA LEU A 76 4.90 2.39 6.50
C LEU A 76 5.86 2.40 7.68
N THR A 77 6.99 1.71 7.59
CA THR A 77 7.97 1.64 8.68
C THR A 77 8.56 3.01 9.00
N THR A 78 8.96 3.76 7.97
CA THR A 78 9.46 5.13 8.11
C THR A 78 8.36 6.07 8.61
N PHE A 79 7.14 5.96 8.08
CA PHE A 79 6.02 6.79 8.54
C PHE A 79 5.75 6.59 10.05
N LEU A 80 5.69 5.34 10.51
CA LEU A 80 5.44 5.02 11.91
C LEU A 80 6.60 5.48 12.81
N ALA A 81 7.86 5.28 12.38
CA ALA A 81 9.01 5.75 13.14
C ALA A 81 8.98 7.28 13.35
N LEU A 82 8.64 8.05 12.31
CA LEU A 82 8.58 9.50 12.36
C LEU A 82 7.36 10.06 13.10
N THR A 83 6.32 9.25 13.30
CA THR A 83 5.05 9.67 13.92
C THR A 83 4.76 8.98 15.25
N ARG A 84 5.68 8.13 15.71
CA ARG A 84 5.53 7.21 16.85
C ARG A 84 4.89 7.82 18.10
N PRO A 85 5.19 9.06 18.53
CA PRO A 85 4.53 9.66 19.70
C PRO A 85 3.00 9.72 19.60
N TYR A 86 2.43 9.66 18.40
CA TYR A 86 1.00 9.75 18.12
C TYR A 86 0.40 8.47 17.55
N THR A 87 1.22 7.56 17.02
CA THR A 87 0.77 6.37 16.28
C THR A 87 1.09 5.05 16.96
N ALA A 88 1.86 5.05 18.06
CA ALA A 88 2.32 3.83 18.73
C ALA A 88 1.22 2.86 19.17
N THR A 89 0.00 3.37 19.44
CA THR A 89 -1.16 2.56 19.85
C THR A 89 -2.27 2.55 18.80
N THR A 90 -2.06 3.19 17.64
CA THR A 90 -3.06 3.25 16.58
C THR A 90 -2.90 2.03 15.69
N PRO A 91 -3.93 1.17 15.54
CA PRO A 91 -3.88 0.04 14.62
C PRO A 91 -3.59 0.49 13.19
N THR A 92 -2.88 -0.35 12.46
CA THR A 92 -2.41 -0.10 11.10
C THR A 92 -2.81 -1.23 10.16
N VAL A 93 -3.36 -0.86 9.01
CA VAL A 93 -3.65 -1.78 7.91
C VAL A 93 -2.84 -1.36 6.69
N LEU A 94 -2.15 -2.30 6.08
CA LEU A 94 -1.50 -2.09 4.79
C LEU A 94 -2.38 -2.64 3.67
N TYR A 95 -2.72 -1.79 2.70
CA TYR A 95 -3.46 -2.17 1.51
C TYR A 95 -2.50 -2.36 0.33
N MET A 96 -2.34 -3.60 -0.10
CA MET A 96 -1.58 -4.03 -1.26
C MET A 96 -2.43 -3.84 -2.52
N HIS A 97 -2.36 -2.62 -3.07
CA HIS A 97 -3.00 -2.24 -4.32
C HIS A 97 -2.22 -2.77 -5.53
N GLU A 98 -0.90 -2.75 -5.40
CA GLU A 98 0.07 -3.46 -6.23
C GLU A 98 1.19 -4.00 -5.32
N ASN A 99 2.26 -4.53 -5.89
CA ASN A 99 3.45 -4.88 -5.12
C ASN A 99 4.68 -4.91 -6.04
N GLN A 100 5.85 -4.59 -5.50
CA GLN A 100 7.10 -4.51 -6.26
C GLN A 100 7.81 -5.85 -6.41
N LEU A 101 7.30 -6.90 -5.76
CA LEU A 101 7.86 -8.24 -5.75
C LEU A 101 7.48 -9.02 -7.01
N THR A 102 6.25 -8.88 -7.49
CA THR A 102 5.69 -9.57 -8.66
C THR A 102 5.23 -8.62 -9.76
N TYR A 103 5.49 -7.30 -9.62
CA TYR A 103 5.14 -6.33 -10.66
C TYR A 103 5.75 -6.74 -12.02
N PRO A 104 5.00 -6.62 -13.13
CA PRO A 104 5.50 -6.94 -14.46
C PRO A 104 6.75 -6.14 -14.81
N LEU A 105 7.76 -6.84 -15.34
CA LEU A 105 8.95 -6.20 -15.90
C LEU A 105 8.63 -5.62 -17.29
N PRO A 106 9.25 -4.50 -17.68
CA PRO A 106 9.08 -3.99 -19.04
C PRO A 106 9.63 -4.98 -20.07
N ILE A 107 8.97 -5.05 -21.23
CA ILE A 107 9.43 -5.86 -22.38
C ILE A 107 10.80 -5.36 -22.86
N ASP A 108 10.99 -4.04 -22.90
CA ASP A 108 12.26 -3.40 -23.21
C ASP A 108 12.83 -2.72 -21.96
N GLY A 109 13.90 -3.31 -21.42
CA GLY A 109 14.62 -2.84 -20.23
C GLY A 109 15.31 -1.49 -20.39
N SER A 110 15.40 -0.93 -21.59
CA SER A 110 15.90 0.43 -21.84
C SER A 110 14.81 1.51 -21.75
N THR A 111 13.55 1.09 -21.62
CA THR A 111 12.39 2.00 -21.60
C THR A 111 11.63 1.96 -20.27
N GLY A 112 10.79 2.97 -20.06
CA GLY A 112 9.91 3.02 -18.89
C GLY A 112 10.60 3.30 -17.55
N PRO A 113 9.89 3.08 -16.43
CA PRO A 113 10.33 3.47 -15.09
C PRO A 113 11.54 2.66 -14.55
N MET A 114 11.81 1.49 -15.14
CA MET A 114 12.89 0.57 -14.76
C MET A 114 14.12 0.65 -15.68
N ARG A 115 14.16 1.61 -16.60
CA ARG A 115 15.28 1.80 -17.53
C ARG A 115 16.64 1.95 -16.86
N ARG A 116 16.67 2.56 -15.67
CA ARG A 116 17.90 2.77 -14.89
C ARG A 116 18.44 1.48 -14.26
N GLN A 117 17.62 0.44 -14.23
CA GLN A 117 17.98 -0.91 -13.78
C GLN A 117 18.09 -1.88 -14.97
N LEU A 118 18.13 -1.38 -16.21
CA LEU A 118 18.18 -2.20 -17.44
C LEU A 118 17.04 -3.25 -17.50
N GLY A 119 15.86 -2.90 -16.97
CA GLY A 119 14.71 -3.80 -16.90
C GLY A 119 14.71 -4.77 -15.72
N GLU A 120 15.74 -4.75 -14.88
CA GLU A 120 15.80 -5.59 -13.68
C GLU A 120 14.97 -5.02 -12.52
N ARG A 121 14.46 -5.94 -11.69
CA ARG A 121 13.72 -5.61 -10.48
C ARG A 121 14.63 -4.96 -9.45
N ASP A 122 14.24 -3.76 -9.04
CA ASP A 122 14.90 -3.07 -7.95
C ASP A 122 14.41 -3.65 -6.60
N ARG A 123 15.23 -4.51 -6.01
CA ARG A 123 14.93 -5.28 -4.80
C ARG A 123 14.67 -4.41 -3.57
N HIS A 124 15.08 -3.15 -3.61
CA HIS A 124 14.85 -2.20 -2.52
C HIS A 124 13.38 -1.91 -2.31
N TYR A 125 12.60 -1.72 -3.38
CA TYR A 125 11.17 -1.44 -3.24
C TYR A 125 10.37 -2.68 -2.81
N ALA A 126 10.82 -3.88 -3.20
CA ALA A 126 10.29 -5.13 -2.66
C ALA A 126 10.57 -5.24 -1.15
N PHE A 127 11.73 -4.77 -0.68
CA PHE A 127 12.05 -4.71 0.74
C PHE A 127 11.14 -3.74 1.49
N ILE A 128 10.85 -2.56 0.94
CA ILE A 128 9.90 -1.60 1.53
C ILE A 128 8.53 -2.25 1.73
N ASN A 129 8.01 -2.94 0.72
CA ASN A 129 6.76 -3.68 0.86
C ASN A 129 6.87 -4.71 1.98
N TYR A 130 7.88 -5.59 1.94
CA TYR A 130 8.08 -6.62 2.97
C TYR A 130 8.17 -6.05 4.40
N ALA A 131 8.97 -5.01 4.61
CA ALA A 131 9.11 -4.35 5.90
C ALA A 131 7.81 -3.67 6.35
N SER A 132 7.06 -3.08 5.42
CA SER A 132 5.74 -2.49 5.70
C SER A 132 4.72 -3.57 6.09
N LEU A 133 4.74 -4.75 5.45
CA LEU A 133 3.93 -5.89 5.87
C LEU A 133 4.29 -6.34 7.29
N LEU A 134 5.57 -6.38 7.65
CA LEU A 134 6.00 -6.72 9.02
C LEU A 134 5.45 -5.73 10.05
N ALA A 135 5.50 -4.43 9.74
CA ALA A 135 5.06 -3.37 10.66
C ALA A 135 3.53 -3.23 10.79
N ALA A 136 2.75 -3.63 9.79
CA ALA A 136 1.29 -3.51 9.82
C ALA A 136 0.64 -4.54 10.76
N ASP A 137 -0.47 -4.18 11.41
CA ASP A 137 -1.25 -5.11 12.24
C ASP A 137 -2.07 -6.10 11.38
N ALA A 138 -2.55 -5.63 10.23
CA ALA A 138 -3.21 -6.46 9.22
C ALA A 138 -2.84 -6.01 7.80
N VAL A 139 -2.98 -6.93 6.84
CA VAL A 139 -2.66 -6.67 5.43
C VAL A 139 -3.85 -7.05 4.57
N CYS A 140 -4.21 -6.20 3.62
CA CYS A 140 -5.29 -6.43 2.68
C CYS A 140 -4.75 -6.42 1.25
N PHE A 141 -5.03 -7.46 0.47
CA PHE A 141 -4.72 -7.54 -0.95
C PHE A 141 -5.96 -7.27 -1.79
N ASN A 142 -5.77 -6.66 -2.97
CA ASN A 142 -6.88 -6.37 -3.88
C ASN A 142 -7.59 -7.62 -4.47
N SER A 143 -6.97 -8.81 -4.40
CA SER A 143 -7.51 -10.05 -4.96
C SER A 143 -6.82 -11.29 -4.36
N ASN A 144 -7.46 -12.46 -4.45
CA ASN A 144 -6.84 -13.74 -4.07
C ASN A 144 -5.60 -14.02 -4.93
N PHE A 145 -5.67 -13.76 -6.24
CA PHE A 145 -4.54 -13.93 -7.14
C PHE A 145 -3.31 -13.11 -6.71
N HIS A 146 -3.51 -11.84 -6.35
CA HIS A 146 -2.43 -10.99 -5.87
C HIS A 146 -1.84 -11.51 -4.55
N LEU A 147 -2.70 -11.90 -3.61
CA LEU A 147 -2.29 -12.48 -2.33
C LEU A 147 -1.44 -13.74 -2.55
N ASP A 148 -1.92 -14.67 -3.37
CA ASP A 148 -1.24 -15.93 -3.68
C ASP A 148 0.10 -15.68 -4.38
N SER A 149 0.09 -14.87 -5.44
CA SER A 149 1.30 -14.51 -6.20
C SER A 149 2.38 -13.88 -5.31
N TYR A 150 2.01 -12.97 -4.40
CA TYR A 150 2.96 -12.35 -3.49
C TYR A 150 3.59 -13.38 -2.53
N PHE A 151 2.78 -14.23 -1.92
CA PHE A 151 3.26 -15.22 -0.95
C PHE A 151 3.97 -16.42 -1.57
N ASP A 152 3.71 -16.73 -2.83
CA ASP A 152 4.48 -17.70 -3.61
C ASP A 152 5.89 -17.16 -3.93
N GLU A 153 6.01 -15.86 -4.19
CA GLU A 153 7.28 -15.23 -4.55
C GLU A 153 8.12 -14.79 -3.34
N LEU A 154 7.48 -14.43 -2.22
CA LEU A 154 8.18 -13.90 -1.04
C LEU A 154 9.30 -14.83 -0.53
N PRO A 155 9.09 -16.16 -0.39
CA PRO A 155 10.16 -17.07 -0.02
C PRO A 155 11.32 -17.09 -1.02
N ARG A 156 11.06 -16.93 -2.32
CA ARG A 156 12.11 -16.88 -3.35
C ARG A 156 12.93 -15.61 -3.15
N TYR A 157 12.29 -14.46 -3.00
CA TYR A 157 12.97 -13.20 -2.72
C TYR A 157 13.84 -13.26 -1.46
N LEU A 158 13.29 -13.76 -0.35
CA LEU A 158 14.03 -13.90 0.90
C LEU A 158 15.24 -14.84 0.76
N LYS A 159 15.12 -15.92 -0.02
CA LYS A 159 16.25 -16.84 -0.30
C LYS A 159 17.43 -16.16 -1.02
N HIS A 160 17.19 -15.09 -1.77
CA HIS A 160 18.24 -14.32 -2.44
C HIS A 160 19.02 -13.39 -1.48
N LEU A 161 18.56 -13.17 -0.26
CA LEU A 161 19.29 -12.39 0.74
C LEU A 161 20.52 -13.19 1.24
N PRO A 162 21.60 -12.52 1.66
CA PRO A 162 22.85 -13.18 2.03
C PRO A 162 22.69 -14.11 3.24
N GLU A 163 22.18 -13.61 4.36
CA GLU A 163 22.00 -14.32 5.63
C GLU A 163 20.74 -13.83 6.36
N PHE A 164 20.35 -14.50 7.46
CA PHE A 164 19.20 -14.12 8.32
C PHE A 164 17.93 -13.81 7.51
N LYS A 165 17.54 -14.76 6.67
CA LYS A 165 16.58 -14.55 5.57
C LYS A 165 15.12 -14.43 6.05
N GLU A 166 14.87 -14.52 7.35
CA GLU A 166 13.54 -14.38 7.96
C GLU A 166 12.42 -15.23 7.32
N LEU A 167 12.73 -16.40 6.74
CA LEU A 167 11.74 -17.25 6.06
C LEU A 167 10.57 -17.68 6.96
N LYS A 168 10.79 -17.70 8.28
CA LYS A 168 9.75 -18.02 9.27
C LYS A 168 8.67 -16.93 9.36
N SER A 169 8.97 -15.70 8.95
CA SER A 169 8.01 -14.59 8.97
C SER A 169 6.85 -14.80 7.99
N VAL A 170 7.07 -15.57 6.92
CA VAL A 170 6.12 -15.76 5.80
C VAL A 170 4.77 -16.29 6.30
N ALA A 171 4.76 -17.31 7.16
CA ALA A 171 3.52 -17.89 7.67
C ALA A 171 2.72 -16.89 8.53
N GLY A 172 3.42 -16.11 9.38
CA GLY A 172 2.80 -15.07 10.20
C GLY A 172 2.24 -13.92 9.37
N LEU A 173 2.98 -13.49 8.33
CA LEU A 173 2.51 -12.49 7.38
C LEU A 173 1.27 -12.97 6.62
N ARG A 174 1.25 -14.24 6.17
CA ARG A 174 0.09 -14.84 5.50
C ARG A 174 -1.14 -14.88 6.42
N ALA A 175 -0.95 -15.25 7.69
CA ALA A 175 -2.04 -15.36 8.66
C ALA A 175 -2.75 -14.03 8.97
N LYS A 176 -2.03 -12.90 8.95
CA LYS A 176 -2.61 -11.56 9.12
C LYS A 176 -3.02 -10.88 7.79
N SER A 177 -2.97 -11.61 6.68
CA SER A 177 -3.31 -11.11 5.35
C SER A 177 -4.68 -11.62 4.91
N GLY A 178 -5.48 -10.74 4.31
CA GLY A 178 -6.78 -11.07 3.71
C GLY A 178 -7.00 -10.33 2.40
N VAL A 179 -8.17 -10.54 1.78
CA VAL A 179 -8.55 -9.88 0.52
C VAL A 179 -9.62 -8.83 0.77
N LEU A 180 -9.38 -7.63 0.25
CA LEU A 180 -10.33 -6.53 0.16
C LEU A 180 -10.32 -5.99 -1.28
N PRO A 181 -11.33 -6.33 -2.11
CA PRO A 181 -11.35 -5.94 -3.51
C PRO A 181 -11.35 -4.43 -3.75
N VAL A 182 -10.72 -3.99 -4.85
CA VAL A 182 -10.83 -2.61 -5.35
C VAL A 182 -12.26 -2.42 -5.87
N GLY A 183 -13.15 -1.86 -5.06
CA GLY A 183 -14.53 -1.61 -5.46
C GLY A 183 -14.61 -0.82 -6.77
N VAL A 184 -15.64 -1.08 -7.58
CA VAL A 184 -15.84 -0.45 -8.89
C VAL A 184 -17.17 0.30 -8.90
N ASP A 185 -17.18 1.54 -9.39
CA ASP A 185 -18.42 2.28 -9.63
C ASP A 185 -18.98 1.94 -11.02
N PHE A 186 -20.09 1.22 -11.03
CA PHE A 186 -20.79 0.79 -12.24
C PHE A 186 -21.69 1.88 -12.85
N LYS A 187 -21.88 3.04 -12.20
CA LYS A 187 -22.77 4.11 -12.72
C LYS A 187 -22.41 4.57 -14.12
N ARG A 188 -21.13 4.52 -14.50
CA ARG A 188 -20.66 4.88 -15.86
C ARG A 188 -21.03 3.85 -16.93
N LEU A 189 -21.29 2.60 -16.53
CA LEU A 189 -21.77 1.52 -17.41
C LEU A 189 -23.30 1.50 -17.51
N ASN A 190 -24.00 2.15 -16.58
CA ASN A 190 -25.46 2.28 -16.60
C ASN A 190 -25.97 3.38 -17.55
N LYS A 191 -25.14 3.85 -18.51
CA LYS A 191 -25.67 4.61 -19.64
C LYS A 191 -26.44 3.62 -20.50
N THR A 192 -27.76 3.55 -20.31
CA THR A 192 -28.66 3.02 -21.33
C THR A 192 -28.39 3.79 -22.61
N ASP A 193 -28.13 3.06 -23.69
CA ASP A 193 -28.18 3.55 -25.06
C ASP A 193 -29.62 3.97 -25.37
N ASP A 194 -30.05 5.12 -24.85
CA ASP A 194 -31.25 5.79 -25.36
C ASP A 194 -30.83 6.61 -26.59
N GLN A 195 -30.86 5.94 -27.74
CA GLN A 195 -31.04 6.56 -29.05
C GLN A 195 -32.50 6.95 -29.25
#